data_AF-A0A238KFX7-F1
#
_entry.id   AF-A0A238KFX7-F1
#
_cell.length_a   1.000
_cell.length_b   1.000
_cell.length_c   1.000
_cell.angle_alpha   90.00
_cell.angle_beta   90.00
_cell.angle_gamma   90.00
#
_symmetry.space_group_name_H-M   'P 1'
#
loop_
_entity.id
_entity.type
_entity.pdbx_description
1 polymer ?
#
loop_
_entity_poly.entity_id
_entity_poly.type
_entity_poly.pdbx_seq_one_letter_code
_entity_poly.pdbx_strand_id
1 'polypeptide(L)'
;MGLLAKAPEGRVAALLDAEISRPAFTWLRAPEIGSTMVRARAGATGAPFNLGEMTITRCALTLETGEVGHSYIQGRSKADAEVAALVDALMQTAMASRLREAVLAPLETGMATMKAARAAKAAATKVDFFTMTRGED
;
A
#
# COMPACT_ATOMS: atom_id res chain seq x y z
N MET A 1 -4.40 -3.46 5.10
CA MET A 1 -4.16 -2.05 4.70
C MET A 1 -2.85 -1.77 4.00
N GLY A 2 -1.69 -2.18 4.56
CA GLY A 2 -0.39 -1.82 3.98
C GLY A 2 -0.22 -2.20 2.50
N LEU A 3 -0.81 -3.32 2.04
CA LEU A 3 -0.84 -3.70 0.63
C LEU A 3 -1.63 -2.69 -0.23
N LEU A 4 -2.89 -2.43 0.13
CA LEU A 4 -3.80 -1.53 -0.58
C LEU A 4 -3.23 -0.12 -0.70
N ALA A 5 -2.62 0.40 0.38
CA ALA A 5 -2.05 1.74 0.41
C ALA A 5 -0.81 1.92 -0.48
N LYS A 6 -0.19 0.82 -0.92
CA LYS A 6 0.98 0.80 -1.82
C LYS A 6 0.64 0.27 -3.22
N ALA A 7 -0.62 -0.08 -3.46
CA ALA A 7 -1.05 -0.57 -4.75
C ALA A 7 -0.92 0.55 -5.80
N PRO A 8 -0.64 0.22 -7.08
CA PRO A 8 -0.70 1.19 -8.15
C PRO A 8 -2.08 1.85 -8.24
N GLU A 9 -2.11 3.13 -8.59
CA GLU A 9 -3.33 3.91 -8.78
C GLU A 9 -4.33 3.18 -9.68
N GLY A 10 -5.59 3.12 -9.26
CA GLY A 10 -6.69 2.44 -9.95
C GLY A 10 -6.63 0.91 -9.96
N ARG A 11 -5.53 0.27 -9.53
CA ARG A 11 -5.40 -1.19 -9.64
C ARG A 11 -6.35 -1.93 -8.70
N VAL A 12 -6.54 -1.42 -7.48
CA VAL A 12 -7.48 -2.00 -6.50
C VAL A 12 -8.92 -1.89 -7.03
N ALA A 13 -9.28 -0.75 -7.61
CA ALA A 13 -10.59 -0.52 -8.21
C ALA A 13 -10.87 -1.52 -9.33
N ALA A 14 -9.94 -1.65 -10.28
CA ALA A 14 -10.08 -2.56 -11.41
C ALA A 14 -10.26 -4.03 -10.98
N LEU A 15 -9.56 -4.46 -9.92
CA LEU A 15 -9.70 -5.83 -9.40
C LEU A 15 -11.02 -6.02 -8.65
N LEU A 16 -11.41 -5.06 -7.82
CA LEU A 16 -12.66 -5.14 -7.07
C LEU A 16 -13.88 -5.12 -8.00
N ASP A 17 -13.87 -4.23 -9.00
CA ASP A 17 -14.98 -4.04 -9.94
C ASP A 17 -15.14 -5.23 -10.90
N ALA A 18 -14.05 -5.97 -11.17
CA ALA A 18 -14.11 -7.21 -11.91
C ALA A 18 -14.72 -8.36 -11.09
N GLU A 19 -14.66 -8.27 -9.76
CA GLU A 19 -15.07 -9.36 -8.86
C GLU A 19 -16.50 -9.20 -8.37
N ILE A 20 -16.90 -7.97 -8.03
CA ILE A 20 -18.21 -7.66 -7.47
C ILE A 20 -18.73 -6.29 -7.93
N SER A 21 -20.05 -6.13 -7.90
CA SER A 21 -20.63 -4.79 -7.83
C SER A 21 -20.35 -4.22 -6.44
N ARG A 22 -19.90 -2.96 -6.38
CA ARG A 22 -19.61 -2.30 -5.10
C ARG A 22 -20.88 -2.20 -4.26
N PRO A 23 -20.83 -2.57 -2.97
CA PRO A 23 -21.98 -2.45 -2.08
C PRO A 23 -22.29 -0.97 -1.82
N ALA A 24 -23.54 -0.69 -1.45
CA ALA A 24 -23.89 0.60 -0.87
C ALA A 24 -23.20 0.78 0.48
N PHE A 25 -22.86 2.03 0.80
CA PHE A 25 -22.20 2.41 2.03
C PHE A 25 -22.56 3.84 2.40
N THR A 26 -22.30 4.21 3.65
CA THR A 26 -22.39 5.59 4.10
C THR A 26 -21.04 6.10 4.57
N TRP A 27 -20.76 7.38 4.34
CA TRP A 27 -19.53 8.01 4.78
C TRP A 27 -19.58 8.28 6.29
N LEU A 28 -18.65 7.68 7.03
CA LEU A 28 -18.31 8.16 8.38
C LEU A 28 -17.34 9.33 8.30
N ARG A 29 -16.50 9.33 7.25
CA ARG A 29 -15.61 10.43 6.85
C ARG A 29 -15.37 10.34 5.35
N ALA A 30 -15.87 11.32 4.60
CA ALA A 30 -15.60 11.43 3.17
C ALA A 30 -14.09 11.61 2.91
N PRO A 31 -13.59 11.27 1.70
CA PRO A 31 -12.17 11.37 1.37
C PRO A 31 -11.61 12.79 1.53
N GLU A 32 -10.68 12.90 2.48
CA GLU A 32 -10.01 14.13 2.89
C GLU A 32 -8.52 14.04 2.54
N ILE A 33 -8.03 15.01 1.77
CA ILE A 33 -6.62 15.14 1.43
C ILE A 33 -5.97 16.03 2.49
N GLY A 34 -4.92 15.54 3.12
CA GLY A 34 -4.14 16.27 4.13
C GLY A 34 -2.66 15.97 4.00
N SER A 35 -1.90 16.27 5.05
CA SER A 35 -0.49 15.92 5.17
C SER A 35 -0.20 15.15 6.46
N THR A 36 0.91 14.42 6.46
CA THR A 36 1.48 13.78 7.64
C THR A 36 2.95 14.12 7.76
N MET A 37 3.44 14.30 8.99
CA MET A 37 4.85 14.55 9.24
C MET A 37 5.68 13.29 9.03
N VAL A 38 6.61 13.33 8.09
CA VAL A 38 7.64 12.30 7.93
C VAL A 38 8.75 12.57 8.93
N ARG A 39 9.06 11.59 9.76
CA ARG A 39 10.17 11.64 10.72
C ARG A 39 11.31 10.74 10.26
N ALA A 40 12.52 11.27 10.27
CA ALA A 40 13.76 10.54 10.04
C ALA A 40 14.53 10.37 11.34
N ARG A 41 15.65 9.63 11.29
CA ARG A 41 16.58 9.45 12.40
C ARG A 41 17.99 9.84 11.97
N ALA A 42 18.68 10.63 12.80
CA ALA A 42 20.06 11.03 12.54
C ALA A 42 20.94 9.78 12.41
N GLY A 43 21.74 9.67 11.34
CA GLY A 43 22.58 8.48 11.11
C GLY A 43 21.82 7.15 11.06
N ALA A 44 20.57 7.16 10.58
CA ALA A 44 19.63 6.02 10.49
C ALA A 44 19.09 5.48 11.83
N THR A 45 19.88 5.46 12.90
CA THR A 45 19.48 4.87 14.19
C THR A 45 19.42 5.86 15.36
N GLY A 46 19.88 7.09 15.17
CA GLY A 46 19.93 8.13 16.19
C GLY A 46 18.59 8.79 16.53
N ALA A 47 18.67 10.00 17.07
CA ALA A 47 17.52 10.77 17.52
C ALA A 47 16.54 11.07 16.36
N PRO A 48 15.22 11.00 16.60
CA PRO A 48 14.23 11.33 15.59
C PRO A 48 14.18 12.85 15.33
N PHE A 49 13.95 13.23 14.07
CA PHE A 49 13.72 14.61 13.68
C PHE A 49 12.67 14.69 12.56
N ASN A 50 12.05 15.87 12.38
CA ASN A 50 11.08 16.10 11.31
C ASN A 50 11.81 16.28 9.97
N LEU A 51 11.59 15.37 9.02
CA LEU A 51 12.21 15.39 7.69
C LEU A 51 11.43 16.28 6.70
N GLY A 52 10.11 16.33 6.86
CA GLY A 52 9.21 17.06 5.98
C GLY A 52 7.80 16.50 6.05
N GLU A 53 6.92 16.94 5.15
CA GLU A 53 5.54 16.44 5.07
C GLU A 53 5.33 15.51 3.87
N MET A 54 4.39 14.60 4.00
CA MET A 54 3.89 13.78 2.89
C MET A 54 2.38 13.94 2.78
N THR A 55 1.88 14.14 1.55
CA THR A 55 0.44 14.19 1.29
C THR A 55 -0.18 12.82 1.51
N ILE A 56 -1.32 12.79 2.19
CA ILE A 56 -2.13 11.59 2.42
C ILE A 56 -3.59 11.87 2.08
N THR A 57 -4.31 10.83 1.67
CA THR A 57 -5.77 10.85 1.59
C THR A 57 -6.33 9.85 2.57
N ARG A 58 -7.28 10.27 3.41
CA ARG A 58 -7.94 9.42 4.40
C ARG A 58 -9.45 9.41 4.23
N CYS A 59 -10.08 8.28 4.50
CA CYS A 59 -11.54 8.19 4.59
C CYS A 59 -11.95 7.03 5.51
N ALA A 60 -13.22 7.05 5.90
CA ALA A 60 -13.86 5.95 6.60
C ALA A 60 -15.31 5.83 6.15
N LEU A 61 -15.79 4.60 5.98
CA LEU A 61 -17.15 4.30 5.56
C LEU A 61 -17.69 3.13 6.37
N THR A 62 -19.01 3.01 6.40
CA THR A 62 -19.70 1.83 6.93
C THR A 62 -20.60 1.24 5.87
N LEU A 63 -20.52 -0.08 5.69
CA LEU A 63 -21.46 -0.83 4.84
C LEU A 63 -22.84 -0.82 5.50
N GLU A 64 -23.89 -1.08 4.72
CA GLU A 64 -25.26 -1.22 5.26
C GLU A 64 -25.38 -2.32 6.32
N THR A 65 -24.51 -3.34 6.23
CA THR A 65 -24.39 -4.45 7.18
C THR A 65 -23.63 -4.10 8.47
N GLY A 66 -23.02 -2.91 8.54
CA GLY A 66 -22.42 -2.34 9.75
C GLY A 66 -20.89 -2.41 9.83
N GLU A 67 -20.22 -3.16 8.96
CA GLU A 67 -18.75 -3.24 8.93
C GLU A 67 -18.15 -1.89 8.54
N VAL A 68 -17.07 -1.49 9.22
CA VAL A 68 -16.44 -0.19 9.03
C VAL A 68 -15.09 -0.35 8.36
N GLY A 69 -14.93 0.31 7.22
CA GLY A 69 -13.70 0.32 6.45
C GLY A 69 -12.95 1.63 6.61
N HIS A 70 -11.64 1.55 6.74
CA HIS A 70 -10.74 2.69 6.88
C HIS A 70 -9.69 2.70 5.79
N SER A 71 -9.29 3.90 5.38
CA SER A 71 -8.20 4.08 4.42
C SER A 71 -7.33 5.27 4.78
N TYR A 72 -6.02 5.04 4.62
CA TYR A 72 -4.97 6.05 4.66
C TYR A 72 -3.96 5.68 3.56
N ILE A 73 -3.96 6.45 2.48
CA ILE A 73 -3.06 6.22 1.35
C ILE A 73 -2.17 7.44 1.12
N GLN A 74 -0.97 7.20 0.58
CA GLN A 74 -0.11 8.28 0.12
C GLN A 74 -0.73 8.96 -1.10
N GLY A 75 -0.57 10.28 -1.19
CA GLY A 75 -1.03 11.07 -2.34
C GLY A 75 -2.44 11.61 -2.17
N ARG A 76 -3.10 11.87 -3.30
CA ARG A 76 -4.30 12.73 -3.40
C ARG A 76 -5.52 12.02 -4.01
N SER A 77 -5.40 10.72 -4.32
CA SER A 77 -6.45 9.98 -4.99
C SER A 77 -7.60 9.67 -4.04
N LYS A 78 -8.70 10.41 -4.15
CA LYS A 78 -9.92 10.14 -3.38
C LYS A 78 -10.58 8.82 -3.79
N ALA A 79 -10.51 8.48 -5.07
CA ALA A 79 -11.07 7.25 -5.61
C ALA A 79 -10.35 6.01 -5.06
N ASP A 80 -9.01 6.02 -5.03
CA ASP A 80 -8.27 4.89 -4.46
C ASP A 80 -8.45 4.80 -2.94
N ALA A 81 -8.58 5.94 -2.26
CA ALA A 81 -8.84 5.95 -0.83
C ALA A 81 -10.20 5.29 -0.51
N GLU A 82 -11.25 5.66 -1.25
CA GLU A 82 -12.59 5.05 -1.15
C GLU A 82 -12.53 3.54 -1.36
N VAL A 83 -11.93 3.09 -2.46
CA VAL A 83 -11.89 1.66 -2.80
C VAL A 83 -11.08 0.89 -1.75
N ALA A 84 -9.99 1.44 -1.25
CA ALA A 84 -9.23 0.79 -0.17
C ALA A 84 -10.05 0.66 1.12
N ALA A 85 -10.87 1.66 1.47
CA ALA A 85 -11.79 1.57 2.60
C ALA A 85 -12.91 0.55 2.35
N LEU A 86 -13.45 0.47 1.13
CA LEU A 86 -14.44 -0.56 0.76
C LEU A 86 -13.87 -1.97 0.92
N VAL A 87 -12.67 -2.22 0.40
CA VAL A 87 -12.00 -3.51 0.57
C VAL A 87 -11.75 -3.80 2.04
N ASP A 88 -11.35 -2.81 2.85
CA ASP A 88 -11.20 -2.99 4.30
C ASP A 88 -12.48 -3.46 5.00
N ALA A 89 -13.61 -2.82 4.68
CA ALA A 89 -14.91 -3.20 5.25
C ALA A 89 -15.33 -4.59 4.77
N LEU A 90 -15.24 -4.86 3.47
CA LEU A 90 -15.61 -6.15 2.88
C LEU A 90 -14.77 -7.31 3.41
N MET A 91 -13.51 -7.06 3.76
CA MET A 91 -12.62 -8.05 4.38
C MET A 91 -13.04 -8.47 5.80
N GLN A 92 -14.02 -7.80 6.40
CA GLN A 92 -14.62 -8.16 7.69
C GLN A 92 -15.89 -9.01 7.52
N THR A 93 -16.33 -9.26 6.28
CA THR A 93 -17.53 -10.02 5.95
C THR A 93 -17.20 -11.43 5.44
N ALA A 94 -18.22 -12.18 5.05
CA ALA A 94 -18.06 -13.46 4.34
C ALA A 94 -17.29 -13.35 2.99
N MET A 95 -17.14 -12.13 2.42
CA MET A 95 -16.38 -11.91 1.18
C MET A 95 -14.86 -11.99 1.35
N ALA A 96 -14.36 -12.07 2.59
CA ALA A 96 -12.94 -11.99 2.87
C ALA A 96 -12.09 -13.05 2.14
N SER A 97 -12.54 -14.30 2.05
CA SER A 97 -11.80 -15.37 1.33
C SER A 97 -11.69 -15.06 -0.16
N ARG A 98 -12.83 -14.71 -0.77
CA ARG A 98 -12.92 -14.36 -2.19
C ARG A 98 -12.07 -13.16 -2.55
N LEU A 99 -12.08 -12.10 -1.74
CA LEU A 99 -11.25 -10.92 -1.98
C LEU A 99 -9.76 -11.15 -1.75
N ARG A 100 -9.37 -12.09 -0.87
CA ARG A 100 -7.95 -12.49 -0.76
C ARG A 100 -7.46 -13.07 -2.08
N GLU A 101 -8.24 -13.94 -2.71
CA GLU A 101 -7.86 -14.61 -3.95
C GLU A 101 -7.95 -13.67 -5.16
N ALA A 102 -9.05 -12.93 -5.29
CA ALA A 102 -9.33 -12.13 -6.48
C ALA A 102 -8.66 -10.74 -6.47
N VAL A 103 -8.40 -10.16 -5.28
CA VAL A 103 -7.87 -8.80 -5.15
C VAL A 103 -6.48 -8.80 -4.52
N LEU A 104 -6.33 -9.37 -3.32
CA LEU A 104 -5.08 -9.22 -2.57
C LEU A 104 -3.92 -10.03 -3.18
N ALA A 105 -4.13 -11.30 -3.51
CA ALA A 105 -3.08 -12.14 -4.07
C ALA A 105 -2.52 -11.58 -5.40
N PRO A 106 -3.34 -11.13 -6.38
CA PRO A 106 -2.83 -10.49 -7.60
C PRO A 106 -2.03 -9.20 -7.33
N LEU A 107 -2.46 -8.41 -6.34
CA LEU A 107 -1.71 -7.21 -5.93
C LEU A 107 -0.34 -7.60 -5.33
N GLU A 108 -0.30 -8.59 -4.44
CA GLU A 108 0.94 -9.07 -3.83
C GLU A 108 1.92 -9.60 -4.88
N THR A 109 1.45 -10.46 -5.78
CA THR A 109 2.28 -10.99 -6.87
C THR A 109 2.79 -9.85 -7.75
N GLY A 110 1.92 -8.95 -8.22
CA GLY A 110 2.33 -7.85 -9.09
C GLY A 110 3.37 -6.94 -8.43
N MET A 111 3.17 -6.60 -7.15
CA MET A 111 4.11 -5.76 -6.40
C MET A 111 5.44 -6.46 -6.12
N ALA A 112 5.42 -7.77 -5.83
CA ALA A 112 6.63 -8.57 -5.67
C ALA A 112 7.44 -8.60 -6.97
N THR A 113 6.78 -8.80 -8.11
CA THR A 113 7.41 -8.78 -9.44
C THR A 113 8.03 -7.41 -9.73
N MET A 114 7.30 -6.31 -9.49
CA MET A 114 7.84 -4.94 -9.67
C MET A 114 9.07 -4.69 -8.78
N LYS A 115 9.02 -5.14 -7.52
CA LYS A 115 10.14 -5.01 -6.58
C LYS A 115 11.36 -5.82 -7.05
N ALA A 116 11.16 -7.05 -7.49
CA ALA A 116 12.22 -7.93 -8.00
C ALA A 116 12.88 -7.33 -9.26
N ALA A 117 12.08 -6.84 -10.21
CA ALA A 117 12.58 -6.17 -11.41
C ALA A 117 13.43 -4.94 -11.08
N ARG A 118 12.97 -4.10 -10.13
CA ARG A 118 13.74 -2.93 -9.67
C ARG A 118 15.04 -3.33 -8.98
N ALA A 119 15.02 -4.39 -8.16
CA ALA A 119 16.22 -4.90 -7.49
C ALA A 119 17.23 -5.47 -8.49
N ALA A 120 16.79 -6.24 -9.48
CA ALA A 120 17.66 -6.77 -10.54
C ALA A 120 18.34 -5.66 -11.34
N LYS A 121 17.58 -4.61 -11.71
CA LYS A 121 18.14 -3.43 -12.39
C LYS A 121 19.20 -2.70 -11.56
N ALA A 122 18.99 -2.58 -10.24
CA ALA A 122 19.97 -1.98 -9.34
C ALA A 122 21.19 -2.88 -9.10
N ALA A 123 21.01 -4.20 -9.06
CA ALA A 123 22.12 -5.15 -8.92
C ALA A 123 23.08 -5.11 -10.12
N ALA A 124 22.56 -4.81 -11.32
CA ALA A 124 23.39 -4.62 -12.51
C ALA A 124 24.34 -3.41 -12.42
N THR A 125 24.17 -2.51 -11.45
CA THR A 125 25.06 -1.37 -11.20
C THR A 125 25.93 -1.57 -9.94
N LYS A 126 25.97 -2.78 -9.38
CA LYS A 126 26.80 -3.09 -8.21
C LYS A 126 28.27 -3.15 -8.62
N VAL A 127 29.12 -2.48 -7.85
CA VAL A 127 30.58 -2.59 -7.98
C VAL A 127 31.07 -3.63 -6.99
N ASP A 128 31.65 -4.71 -7.50
CA ASP A 128 32.28 -5.75 -6.67
C ASP A 128 33.79 -5.48 -6.57
N PHE A 129 34.27 -5.22 -5.34
CA PHE A 129 35.70 -5.16 -5.05
C PHE A 129 36.13 -6.49 -4.45
N PHE A 130 37.13 -7.14 -5.06
CA PHE A 130 37.79 -8.31 -4.51
C PHE A 130 39.25 -7.99 -4.22
N THR A 131 39.72 -8.35 -3.03
CA THR A 131 41.15 -8.48 -2.72
C THR A 131 41.45 -9.97 -2.55
N MET A 132 42.11 -10.58 -3.54
CA MET A 132 42.67 -11.92 -3.41
C MET A 132 43.86 -11.86 -2.45
N THR A 133 43.74 -12.44 -1.25
CA THR A 133 44.90 -12.80 -0.44
C THR A 133 45.44 -14.14 -0.93
N ARG A 134 46.65 -14.17 -1.49
CA ARG A 134 47.43 -15.41 -1.59
C ARG A 134 47.79 -15.82 -0.16
N GLY A 135 47.39 -17.03 0.25
CA GLY A 135 47.99 -17.65 1.43
C GLY A 135 49.46 -17.89 1.12
N GLU A 136 50.35 -17.27 1.90
CA GLU A 136 51.73 -17.72 2.02
C GLU A 136 51.77 -18.75 3.16
N ASP A 137 52.57 -19.80 2.94
CA ASP A 137 52.63 -21.06 3.69
C ASP A 137 52.78 -20.94 5.22
#